data_AF-A0AA43JAC1-F1
#
_entry.id   AF-A0AA43JAC1-F1
#
_cell.length_a   1.000
_cell.length_b   1.000
_cell.length_c   1.000
_cell.angle_alpha   90.00
_cell.angle_beta   90.00
_cell.angle_gamma   90.00
#
_symmetry.space_group_name_H-M   'P 1'
#
loop_
_entity.id
_entity.type
_entity.pdbx_description
1 polymer ?
#
loop_
_entity_poly.entity_id
_entity_poly.type
_entity_poly.pdbx_seq_one_letter_code
_entity_poly.pdbx_strand_id
1 'polypeptide(L)'
;MKGRGYMGLKALFPIAALLVLSTTGCSYLFYPHAKEFTAKAKGATGLETVINLTNMAEASATAAKGGTGVDQSFDDLHNQFHAISNSICCVEKSVREQPAYALAVTHNKELKAIFRRLWKFKDDQPQRDQHLDLFVSELTELRETLQSLR
;
A
#
# COMPACT_ATOMS: atom_id res chain seq x y z
N MET A 1 -32.38 7.38 -40.66
CA MET A 1 -30.95 7.79 -40.59
C MET A 1 -30.64 8.10 -39.13
N LYS A 2 -29.76 7.34 -38.46
CA LYS A 2 -29.28 7.64 -37.10
C LYS A 2 -27.76 7.48 -37.11
N GLY A 3 -27.08 8.62 -36.98
CA GLY A 3 -25.63 8.75 -37.15
C GLY A 3 -24.86 7.94 -36.11
N ARG A 4 -23.95 7.10 -36.59
CA ARG A 4 -23.01 6.32 -35.80
C ARG A 4 -21.86 7.27 -35.44
N GLY A 5 -21.82 7.73 -34.19
CA GLY A 5 -20.75 8.60 -33.69
C GLY A 5 -19.41 7.85 -33.72
N TYR A 6 -18.53 8.25 -34.62
CA TYR A 6 -17.13 7.83 -34.60
C TYR A 6 -16.49 8.42 -33.35
N MET A 7 -16.30 7.59 -32.33
CA MET A 7 -15.42 7.92 -31.21
C MET A 7 -14.00 7.98 -31.76
N GLY A 8 -13.52 9.21 -32.01
CA GLY A 8 -12.27 9.44 -32.72
C GLY A 8 -11.08 8.78 -32.01
N LEU A 9 -10.23 8.14 -32.81
CA LEU A 9 -8.96 7.50 -32.41
C LEU A 9 -8.07 8.38 -31.51
N LYS A 10 -8.29 9.71 -31.54
CA LYS A 10 -7.62 10.72 -30.72
C LYS A 10 -8.00 10.68 -29.22
N ALA A 11 -9.16 10.15 -28.86
CA ALA A 11 -9.55 9.95 -27.47
C ALA A 11 -8.99 8.64 -26.87
N LEU A 12 -8.60 7.69 -27.72
CA LEU A 12 -8.04 6.40 -27.30
C LEU A 12 -6.60 6.54 -26.76
N PHE A 13 -5.80 7.42 -27.35
CA PHE A 13 -4.40 7.65 -26.97
C PHE A 13 -4.19 8.17 -25.53
N PRO A 14 -4.90 9.21 -25.04
CA PRO A 14 -4.72 9.67 -23.66
C PRO A 14 -5.24 8.64 -22.63
N ILE A 15 -6.29 7.89 -22.96
CA ILE A 15 -6.82 6.82 -22.10
C ILE A 15 -5.82 5.66 -22.00
N ALA A 16 -5.24 5.24 -23.13
CA ALA A 16 -4.21 4.22 -23.15
C ALA A 16 -2.92 4.66 -22.43
N ALA A 17 -2.51 5.93 -22.57
CA ALA A 17 -1.35 6.46 -21.84
C ALA A 17 -1.58 6.51 -20.32
N LEU A 18 -2.79 6.86 -19.86
CA LEU A 18 -3.15 6.83 -18.44
C LEU A 18 -3.14 5.39 -17.88
N LEU A 19 -3.63 4.43 -18.67
CA LEU A 19 -3.60 3.00 -18.35
C LEU A 19 -2.17 2.46 -18.29
N VAL A 20 -1.29 2.84 -19.23
CA VAL A 20 0.12 2.39 -19.24
C VAL A 20 0.91 2.99 -18.07
N LEU A 21 0.70 4.27 -17.74
CA LEU A 21 1.32 4.92 -16.57
C LEU A 21 0.88 4.30 -15.24
N SER A 22 -0.30 3.66 -15.19
CA SER A 22 -0.75 2.93 -14.01
C SER A 22 -0.10 1.55 -13.83
N THR A 23 0.53 1.01 -14.90
CA THR A 23 1.14 -0.33 -14.88
C THR A 23 2.65 -0.32 -14.59
N THR A 24 3.31 0.82 -14.76
CA THR A 24 4.77 0.94 -14.61
C THR A 24 5.14 2.12 -13.72
N GLY A 25 4.91 2.00 -12.41
CA GLY A 25 5.46 2.96 -11.48
C GLY A 25 4.88 2.86 -10.09
N CYS A 26 5.77 2.97 -9.11
CA CYS A 26 5.42 3.36 -7.76
C CYS A 26 4.88 4.80 -7.80
N SER A 27 3.59 4.95 -8.14
CA SER A 27 2.91 6.24 -8.29
C SER A 27 2.23 6.69 -6.99
N TYR A 28 2.65 7.85 -6.49
CA TYR A 28 2.00 8.55 -5.38
C TYR A 28 0.84 9.45 -5.84
N LEU A 29 0.46 9.43 -7.12
CA LEU A 29 -0.47 10.41 -7.72
C LEU A 29 -1.81 10.52 -6.97
N PHE A 30 -2.26 9.45 -6.32
CA PHE A 30 -3.53 9.40 -5.60
C PHE A 30 -3.39 9.58 -4.08
N TYR A 31 -2.17 9.62 -3.53
CA TYR A 31 -1.91 9.61 -2.08
C TYR A 31 -0.71 10.51 -1.72
N PRO A 32 -0.88 11.85 -1.72
CA PRO A 32 0.22 12.79 -1.52
C PRO A 32 0.91 12.66 -0.15
N HIS A 33 0.18 12.37 0.93
CA HIS A 33 0.76 12.19 2.27
C HIS A 33 1.55 10.89 2.42
N ALA A 34 1.30 9.88 1.59
CA ALA A 34 2.12 8.66 1.58
C ALA A 34 3.60 8.95 1.29
N LYS A 35 3.89 9.97 0.46
CA LYS A 35 5.27 10.42 0.18
C LYS A 35 5.95 10.96 1.44
N GLU A 36 5.21 11.64 2.32
CA GLU A 36 5.76 12.15 3.57
C GLU A 36 6.14 11.01 4.52
N PHE A 37 5.32 9.97 4.61
CA PHE A 37 5.65 8.77 5.38
C PHE A 37 6.85 8.02 4.79
N THR A 38 6.96 7.89 3.47
CA THR A 38 8.17 7.34 2.84
C THR A 38 9.41 8.18 3.17
N ALA A 39 9.30 9.51 3.17
CA ALA A 39 10.40 10.39 3.53
C ALA A 39 10.79 10.23 5.02
N LYS A 40 9.82 10.12 5.92
CA LYS A 40 10.03 9.88 7.36
C LYS A 40 10.67 8.51 7.63
N ALA A 41 10.30 7.50 6.87
CA ALA A 41 10.77 6.12 7.03
C ALA A 41 12.09 5.81 6.28
N LYS A 42 12.64 6.77 5.55
CA LYS A 42 13.79 6.56 4.65
C LYS A 42 14.97 5.93 5.39
N GLY A 43 15.36 4.72 4.95
CA GLY A 43 16.56 4.02 5.38
C GLY A 43 17.75 4.23 4.42
N ALA A 44 18.85 3.51 4.67
CA ALA A 44 20.01 3.46 3.77
C ALA A 44 19.68 2.77 2.44
N THR A 45 18.74 1.83 2.45
CA THR A 45 18.23 1.11 1.26
C THR A 45 16.72 1.26 1.10
N GLY A 46 16.22 0.94 -0.09
CA GLY A 46 14.79 0.78 -0.37
C GLY A 46 14.19 -0.31 0.52
N LEU A 47 14.88 -1.44 0.68
CA LEU A 47 14.46 -2.51 1.60
C LEU A 47 14.29 -2.02 3.04
N GLU A 48 15.28 -1.29 3.56
CA GLU A 48 15.21 -0.74 4.92
C GLU A 48 14.08 0.29 5.06
N THR A 49 13.84 1.10 4.02
CA THR A 49 12.72 2.04 3.99
C THR A 49 11.37 1.32 4.12
N VAL A 50 11.18 0.20 3.41
CA VAL A 50 9.93 -0.59 3.52
C VAL A 50 9.80 -1.19 4.92
N ILE A 51 10.88 -1.73 5.49
CA ILE A 51 10.88 -2.27 6.86
C ILE A 51 10.46 -1.17 7.87
N ASN A 52 11.03 0.02 7.77
CA ASN A 52 10.68 1.15 8.64
C ASN A 52 9.20 1.55 8.48
N LEU A 53 8.69 1.58 7.24
CA LEU A 53 7.26 1.82 6.99
C LEU A 53 6.37 0.77 7.64
N THR A 54 6.74 -0.52 7.63
CA THR A 54 5.95 -1.56 8.32
C THR A 54 5.92 -1.35 9.83
N ASN A 55 6.99 -0.85 10.45
CA ASN A 55 7.01 -0.53 11.88
C ASN A 55 6.08 0.64 12.20
N MET A 56 6.11 1.70 11.38
CA MET A 56 5.20 2.83 11.53
C MET A 56 3.73 2.40 11.38
N ALA A 57 3.43 1.58 10.37
CA ALA A 57 2.09 1.06 10.12
C ALA A 57 1.56 0.21 11.27
N GLU A 58 2.40 -0.62 11.90
CA GLU A 58 2.00 -1.39 13.08
C GLU A 58 1.67 -0.48 14.27
N ALA A 59 2.48 0.55 14.51
CA ALA A 59 2.22 1.51 15.58
C ALA A 59 0.90 2.26 15.35
N SER A 60 0.65 2.74 14.12
CA SER A 60 -0.60 3.40 13.76
C SER A 60 -1.81 2.45 13.83
N ALA A 61 -1.68 1.20 13.37
CA ALA A 61 -2.75 0.20 13.48
C ALA A 61 -3.10 -0.12 14.95
N THR A 62 -2.08 -0.26 15.80
CA THR A 62 -2.28 -0.49 17.24
C THR A 62 -2.95 0.73 17.90
N ALA A 63 -2.49 1.94 17.57
CA ALA A 63 -3.09 3.18 18.07
C ALA A 63 -4.49 3.46 17.52
N ALA A 64 -4.88 2.82 16.41
CA ALA A 64 -6.22 2.93 15.87
C ALA A 64 -7.24 2.15 16.70
N LYS A 65 -6.87 1.06 17.38
CA LYS A 65 -7.83 0.19 18.11
C LYS A 65 -8.75 0.95 19.05
N GLY A 66 -10.01 0.52 19.12
CA GLY A 66 -11.07 1.18 19.90
C GLY A 66 -11.60 2.50 19.30
N GLY A 67 -10.96 3.01 18.25
CA GLY A 67 -11.43 4.16 17.46
C GLY A 67 -12.62 3.85 16.54
N THR A 68 -12.98 4.84 15.72
CA THR A 68 -14.12 4.80 14.79
C THR A 68 -13.89 5.74 13.61
N GLY A 69 -14.46 5.42 12.45
CA GLY A 69 -14.34 6.21 11.24
C GLY A 69 -12.90 6.36 10.76
N VAL A 70 -12.57 7.57 10.33
CA VAL A 70 -11.24 7.98 9.88
C VAL A 70 -10.64 8.92 10.93
N ASP A 71 -10.41 8.39 12.12
CA ASP A 71 -9.59 9.05 13.13
C ASP A 71 -8.13 9.18 12.66
N GLN A 72 -7.34 10.01 13.35
CA GLN A 72 -5.99 10.34 12.90
C GLN A 72 -5.10 9.10 12.77
N SER A 73 -5.17 8.15 13.71
CA SER A 73 -4.36 6.94 13.66
C SER A 73 -4.76 6.03 12.49
N PHE A 74 -6.05 5.95 12.15
CA PHE A 74 -6.51 5.23 10.97
C PHE A 74 -6.15 5.93 9.64
N ASP A 75 -6.20 7.27 9.58
CA ASP A 75 -5.74 8.01 8.40
C ASP A 75 -4.23 7.89 8.20
N ASP A 76 -3.45 7.96 9.28
CA ASP A 76 -2.01 7.71 9.24
C ASP A 76 -1.72 6.30 8.71
N LEU A 77 -2.43 5.29 9.22
CA LEU A 77 -2.33 3.91 8.74
C LEU A 77 -2.64 3.80 7.24
N HIS A 78 -3.69 4.47 6.76
CA HIS A 78 -4.08 4.47 5.35
C HIS A 78 -2.95 5.01 4.46
N ASN A 79 -2.38 6.15 4.83
CA ASN A 79 -1.29 6.77 4.08
C ASN A 79 0.01 5.96 4.15
N GLN A 80 0.32 5.37 5.30
CA GLN A 80 1.48 4.48 5.48
C GLN A 80 1.33 3.19 4.68
N PHE A 81 0.14 2.60 4.60
CA PHE A 81 -0.12 1.44 3.75
C PHE A 81 0.15 1.74 2.27
N HIS A 82 -0.29 2.91 1.77
CA HIS A 82 0.06 3.33 0.40
C HIS A 82 1.56 3.55 0.24
N ALA A 83 2.24 4.11 1.24
CA ALA A 83 3.69 4.26 1.24
C ALA A 83 4.40 2.90 1.15
N ILE A 84 3.94 1.88 1.88
CA ILE A 84 4.45 0.49 1.81
C ILE A 84 4.25 -0.06 0.40
N SER A 85 3.01 -0.05 -0.10
CA SER A 85 2.68 -0.64 -1.41
C SER A 85 3.44 0.05 -2.55
N ASN A 86 3.76 1.32 -2.39
CA ASN A 86 4.56 2.06 -3.35
C ASN A 86 6.04 1.70 -3.23
N SER A 87 6.59 1.72 -2.02
CA SER A 87 8.02 1.54 -1.79
C SER A 87 8.47 0.10 -2.05
N ILE A 88 7.63 -0.90 -1.79
CA ILE A 88 7.96 -2.31 -2.03
C ILE A 88 8.22 -2.62 -3.51
N CYS A 89 7.53 -1.93 -4.43
CA CYS A 89 7.76 -2.06 -5.88
C CYS A 89 9.08 -1.41 -6.33
N CYS A 90 9.65 -0.54 -5.48
CA CYS A 90 10.79 0.31 -5.79
C CYS A 90 12.08 -0.07 -5.07
N VAL A 91 12.13 -1.23 -4.40
CA VAL A 91 13.37 -1.75 -3.80
C VAL A 91 14.40 -2.11 -4.87
N GLU A 92 15.66 -2.24 -4.42
CA GLU A 92 16.82 -2.53 -5.25
C GLU A 92 16.59 -3.74 -6.16
N LYS A 93 17.09 -3.67 -7.41
CA LYS A 93 16.92 -4.76 -8.38
C LYS A 93 17.47 -6.09 -7.85
N SER A 94 18.63 -6.07 -7.19
CA SER A 94 19.25 -7.26 -6.58
C SER A 94 18.37 -7.90 -5.51
N VAL A 95 17.60 -7.11 -4.75
CA VAL A 95 16.60 -7.63 -3.79
C VAL A 95 15.42 -8.24 -4.52
N ARG A 96 14.91 -7.57 -5.56
CA ARG A 96 13.74 -8.05 -6.34
C ARG A 96 13.98 -9.36 -7.08
N GLU A 97 15.22 -9.70 -7.39
CA GLU A 97 15.61 -10.95 -8.06
C GLU A 97 15.68 -12.14 -7.09
N GLN A 98 15.65 -11.92 -5.78
CA GLN A 98 15.64 -12.99 -4.79
C GLN A 98 14.26 -13.67 -4.72
N PRO A 99 14.16 -15.01 -4.60
CA PRO A 99 12.88 -15.71 -4.53
C PRO A 99 11.96 -15.23 -3.40
N ALA A 100 12.52 -14.89 -2.23
CA ALA A 100 11.73 -14.39 -1.08
C ALA A 100 11.05 -13.04 -1.35
N TYR A 101 11.47 -12.27 -2.36
CA TYR A 101 10.78 -11.04 -2.74
C TYR A 101 9.36 -11.32 -3.27
N ALA A 102 9.15 -12.44 -3.95
CA ALA A 102 7.82 -12.83 -4.42
C ALA A 102 6.86 -13.09 -3.24
N LEU A 103 7.38 -13.61 -2.12
CA LEU A 103 6.63 -13.77 -0.88
C LEU A 103 6.30 -12.41 -0.25
N ALA A 104 7.26 -11.48 -0.17
CA ALA A 104 7.00 -10.12 0.31
C ALA A 104 5.91 -9.39 -0.51
N VAL A 105 5.92 -9.56 -1.84
CA VAL A 105 4.86 -9.02 -2.72
C VAL A 105 3.51 -9.68 -2.45
N THR A 106 3.50 -10.96 -2.07
CA THR A 106 2.27 -11.69 -1.71
C THR A 106 1.68 -11.15 -0.42
N HIS A 107 2.49 -11.00 0.63
CA HIS A 107 2.06 -10.37 1.89
C HIS A 107 1.50 -8.95 1.68
N ASN A 108 2.13 -8.14 0.83
CA ASN A 108 1.59 -6.81 0.50
C ASN A 108 0.22 -6.85 -0.21
N LYS A 109 -0.09 -7.92 -0.98
CA LYS A 109 -1.44 -8.12 -1.55
C LYS A 109 -2.45 -8.54 -0.49
N GLU A 110 -2.03 -9.33 0.49
CA GLU A 110 -2.85 -9.74 1.62
C GLU A 110 -3.19 -8.55 2.53
N LEU A 111 -2.20 -7.68 2.83
CA LEU A 111 -2.44 -6.38 3.46
C LEU A 111 -3.51 -5.57 2.73
N LYS A 112 -3.46 -5.50 1.39
CA LYS A 112 -4.48 -4.80 0.61
C LYS A 112 -5.87 -5.40 0.77
N ALA A 113 -5.97 -6.73 0.83
CA ALA A 113 -7.25 -7.41 1.03
C ALA A 113 -7.82 -7.13 2.43
N ILE A 114 -6.97 -7.19 3.46
CA ILE A 114 -7.34 -6.90 4.85
C ILE A 114 -7.72 -5.41 4.99
N PHE A 115 -6.91 -4.49 4.46
CA PHE A 115 -7.18 -3.05 4.53
C PHE A 115 -8.52 -2.67 3.90
N ARG A 116 -8.91 -3.30 2.79
CA ARG A 116 -10.24 -3.08 2.19
C ARG A 116 -11.38 -3.48 3.13
N ARG A 117 -11.21 -4.57 3.89
CA ARG A 117 -12.19 -4.98 4.91
C ARG A 117 -12.19 -4.01 6.08
N LEU A 118 -11.01 -3.62 6.54
CA LEU A 118 -10.84 -2.62 7.58
C LEU A 118 -11.51 -1.29 7.21
N TRP A 119 -11.30 -0.78 5.99
CA TRP A 119 -11.97 0.43 5.49
C TRP A 119 -13.50 0.29 5.42
N LYS A 120 -13.98 -0.88 5.02
CA LYS A 120 -15.43 -1.18 5.00
C LYS A 120 -16.02 -1.10 6.41
N PHE A 121 -15.35 -1.67 7.40
CA PHE A 121 -15.85 -1.82 8.78
C PHE A 121 -15.29 -0.78 9.75
N LYS A 122 -14.68 0.31 9.27
CA LYS A 122 -14.06 1.35 10.10
C LYS A 122 -15.01 2.03 11.10
N ASP A 123 -16.32 1.90 10.91
CA ASP A 123 -17.34 2.45 11.80
C ASP A 123 -17.95 1.39 12.74
N ASP A 124 -17.61 0.10 12.54
CA ASP A 124 -18.25 -1.04 13.16
C ASP A 124 -17.30 -1.78 14.11
N GLN A 125 -17.57 -1.70 15.41
CA GLN A 125 -16.92 -2.55 16.42
C GLN A 125 -17.77 -3.81 16.69
N PRO A 126 -17.15 -5.00 16.88
CA PRO A 126 -15.70 -5.26 17.02
C PRO A 126 -14.95 -5.52 15.70
N GLN A 127 -15.60 -5.46 14.55
CA GLN A 127 -15.02 -5.86 13.26
C GLN A 127 -13.79 -5.02 12.87
N ARG A 128 -13.81 -3.72 13.17
CA ARG A 128 -12.66 -2.83 12.97
C ARG A 128 -11.43 -3.35 13.69
N ASP A 129 -11.55 -3.61 14.99
CA ASP A 129 -10.42 -4.06 15.81
C ASP A 129 -9.95 -5.46 15.40
N GLN A 130 -10.86 -6.36 15.02
CA GLN A 130 -10.50 -7.67 14.46
C GLN A 130 -9.68 -7.54 13.17
N HIS A 131 -10.05 -6.61 12.28
CA HIS A 131 -9.31 -6.37 11.05
C HIS A 131 -8.00 -5.60 11.27
N LEU A 132 -7.89 -4.76 12.30
CA LEU A 132 -6.63 -4.17 12.73
C LEU A 132 -5.66 -5.25 13.23
N ASP A 133 -6.14 -6.20 14.03
CA ASP A 133 -5.31 -7.31 14.53
C ASP A 133 -4.79 -8.19 13.39
N LEU A 134 -5.65 -8.51 12.40
CA LEU A 134 -5.21 -9.19 11.18
C LEU A 134 -4.18 -8.38 10.39
N PHE A 135 -4.36 -7.07 10.28
CA PHE A 135 -3.44 -6.20 9.56
C PHE A 135 -2.06 -6.15 10.24
N VAL A 136 -2.01 -6.09 11.57
CA VAL A 136 -0.77 -6.14 12.36
C VAL A 136 -0.05 -7.48 12.20
N SER A 137 -0.78 -8.59 12.25
CA SER A 137 -0.21 -9.92 11.99
C SER A 137 0.44 -9.99 10.61
N GLU A 138 -0.26 -9.51 9.58
CA GLU A 138 0.24 -9.53 8.21
C GLU A 138 1.43 -8.56 7.99
N LEU A 139 1.45 -7.40 8.67
CA LEU A 139 2.61 -6.51 8.68
C LEU A 139 3.85 -7.19 9.26
N THR A 140 3.66 -8.04 10.26
CA THR A 140 4.74 -8.78 10.91
C THR A 140 5.33 -9.81 9.95
N GLU A 141 4.49 -10.63 9.30
CA GLU A 141 4.90 -11.61 8.28
C GLU A 141 5.64 -10.93 7.10
N LEU A 142 5.10 -9.82 6.61
CA LEU A 142 5.77 -9.01 5.59
C LEU A 142 7.15 -8.55 6.07
N ARG A 143 7.25 -8.03 7.28
CA ARG A 143 8.50 -7.50 7.83
C ARG A 143 9.54 -8.58 8.03
N GLU A 144 9.17 -9.74 8.56
CA GLU A 144 10.07 -10.89 8.71
C GLU A 144 10.59 -11.35 7.35
N THR A 145 9.71 -11.43 6.35
CA THR A 145 10.12 -11.74 4.97
C THR A 145 11.08 -10.69 4.42
N LEU A 146 10.82 -9.39 4.63
CA LEU A 146 11.73 -8.32 4.20
C LEU A 146 13.08 -8.36 4.94
N GLN A 147 13.09 -8.75 6.22
CA GLN A 147 14.33 -8.90 6.97
C GLN A 147 15.19 -10.06 6.45
N SER A 148 14.58 -11.12 5.92
CA SER A 148 15.29 -12.24 5.28
C SER A 148 16.00 -11.86 3.96
N LEU A 149 15.61 -10.72 3.36
CA LEU A 149 16.18 -10.20 2.11
C LEU A 149 17.39 -9.27 2.31
N ARG A 150 17.80 -9.04 3.57
CA ARG A 150 18.92 -8.16 3.94
C ARG A 150 20.28 -8.70 3.48
#